data_AF-A0A0M4K5U0-F1
#
_entry.id   AF-A0A0M4K5U0-F1
#
_cell.length_a   1.000
_cell.length_b   1.000
_cell.length_c   1.000
_cell.angle_alpha   90.00
_cell.angle_beta   90.00
_cell.angle_gamma   90.00
#
_symmetry.space_group_name_H-M   'P 1'
#
loop_
_entity.id
_entity.type
_entity.pdbx_description
1 polymer ?
#
loop_
_entity_poly.entity_id
_entity_poly.type
_entity_poly.pdbx_seq_one_letter_code
_entity_poly.pdbx_strand_id
1 'polypeptide(L)'
;NFMGYNCGDCKFGFFGPNCDERRESIRRSIFQLTTAEKNKFIAYLNLAKNTVSTDYVIATGTYIQMNNGSTPMFRNISVYDLFVWMHYYASRDTLLGGSNNVWRDIDFAHEAPAFLPWHRVFLLLWEQGIRKLTGE
;
A
#
# COMPACT_ATOMS: atom_id res chain seq x y z
N ASN A 1 -19.92 3.28 8.73
CA ASN A 1 -18.86 2.30 8.39
C ASN A 1 -17.53 3.01 8.10
N PHE A 2 -17.00 3.76 9.07
CA PHE A 2 -15.77 4.53 8.90
C PHE A 2 -14.50 3.66 9.06
N MET A 3 -13.39 4.10 8.46
CA MET A 3 -12.04 3.51 8.51
C MET A 3 -10.97 4.58 8.21
N GLY A 4 -9.72 4.17 8.01
CA GLY A 4 -8.60 5.05 7.69
C GLY A 4 -7.85 5.51 8.93
N TYR A 5 -6.65 6.06 8.76
CA TYR A 5 -5.77 6.41 9.88
C TYR A 5 -6.37 7.48 10.81
N ASN A 6 -7.27 8.31 10.29
CA ASN A 6 -7.97 9.39 11.00
C ASN A 6 -9.49 9.19 11.02
N CYS A 7 -9.99 7.98 10.72
CA CYS A 7 -11.43 7.70 10.56
C CYS A 7 -12.15 8.49 9.45
N GLY A 8 -11.40 9.13 8.53
CA GLY A 8 -11.96 9.93 7.43
C GLY A 8 -12.35 9.13 6.18
N ASP A 9 -12.05 7.84 6.13
CA ASP A 9 -12.36 6.96 5.00
C ASP A 9 -13.55 6.04 5.31
N CYS A 10 -14.08 5.37 4.28
CA CYS A 10 -15.11 4.35 4.42
C CYS A 10 -14.55 2.93 4.26
N LYS A 11 -15.06 1.99 5.07
CA LYS A 11 -14.73 0.54 4.99
C LYS A 11 -14.86 0.05 3.55
N PHE A 12 -14.02 -0.91 3.13
CA PHE A 12 -14.10 -1.48 1.79
C PHE A 12 -15.53 -1.89 1.41
N GLY A 13 -16.02 -1.39 0.27
CA GLY A 13 -17.39 -1.60 -0.22
C GLY A 13 -18.41 -0.58 0.28
N PHE A 14 -18.02 0.38 1.12
CA PHE A 14 -18.84 1.51 1.56
C PHE A 14 -18.28 2.83 1.03
N PHE A 15 -19.18 3.75 0.69
CA PHE A 15 -18.90 5.04 0.07
C PHE A 15 -19.84 6.12 0.63
N GLY A 16 -19.70 7.35 0.13
CA GLY A 16 -20.48 8.50 0.55
C GLY A 16 -19.92 9.18 1.81
N PRO A 17 -20.34 10.43 2.10
CA PRO A 17 -19.83 11.20 3.24
C PRO A 17 -20.13 10.55 4.60
N ASN A 18 -21.14 9.68 4.68
CA ASN A 18 -21.56 8.98 5.90
C ASN A 18 -21.17 7.49 5.92
N CYS A 19 -20.50 6.99 4.87
CA CYS A 19 -20.13 5.58 4.73
C CYS A 19 -21.30 4.60 4.87
N ASP A 20 -22.43 4.95 4.27
CA ASP A 20 -23.69 4.19 4.23
C ASP A 20 -24.07 3.71 2.83
N GLU A 21 -23.42 4.23 1.79
CA GLU A 21 -23.62 3.79 0.40
C GLU A 21 -22.83 2.50 0.12
N ARG A 22 -23.53 1.39 -0.10
CA ARG A 22 -22.88 0.12 -0.46
C ARG A 22 -22.62 0.06 -1.98
N ARG A 23 -21.36 -0.15 -2.37
CA ARG A 23 -20.96 -0.34 -3.78
C ARG A 23 -20.07 -1.56 -3.91
N GLU A 24 -20.37 -2.41 -4.88
CA GLU A 24 -19.55 -3.57 -5.24
C GLU A 24 -18.68 -3.24 -6.47
N SER A 25 -17.42 -3.67 -6.47
CA SER A 25 -16.49 -3.51 -7.60
C SER A 25 -16.09 -4.87 -8.13
N ILE A 26 -16.10 -5.04 -9.45
CA ILE A 26 -15.79 -6.31 -10.11
C ILE A 26 -14.37 -6.26 -10.68
N ARG A 27 -13.48 -7.11 -10.17
CA ARG A 27 -12.14 -7.31 -10.75
C ARG A 27 -12.27 -8.21 -11.98
N ARG A 28 -12.06 -7.63 -13.16
CA ARG A 28 -12.18 -8.32 -14.45
C ARG A 28 -10.80 -8.76 -14.96
N SER A 29 -10.79 -9.75 -15.86
CA SER A 29 -9.58 -10.10 -16.60
C SER A 29 -9.13 -8.93 -17.48
N ILE A 30 -7.85 -8.57 -17.42
CA ILE A 30 -7.27 -7.49 -18.25
C ILE A 30 -7.44 -7.74 -19.75
N PHE A 31 -7.51 -9.01 -20.17
CA PHE A 31 -7.72 -9.38 -21.58
C PHE A 31 -9.12 -9.06 -22.08
N GLN A 32 -10.12 -9.02 -21.18
CA GLN A 32 -11.51 -8.74 -21.50
C GLN A 32 -11.85 -7.24 -21.46
N LEU A 33 -10.88 -6.39 -21.11
CA LEU A 33 -11.05 -4.94 -21.13
C LEU A 33 -10.99 -4.41 -22.57
N THR A 34 -11.83 -3.42 -22.85
CA THR A 34 -11.76 -2.59 -24.05
C THR A 34 -10.44 -1.82 -24.09
N THR A 35 -10.06 -1.33 -25.27
CA THR A 35 -8.84 -0.51 -25.42
C THR A 35 -8.88 0.74 -24.53
N ALA A 36 -10.05 1.38 -24.41
CA ALA A 36 -10.21 2.55 -23.55
C ALA A 36 -10.01 2.21 -22.06
N GLU A 37 -10.59 1.11 -21.57
CA GLU A 37 -10.40 0.63 -20.20
C GLU A 37 -8.93 0.27 -19.92
N LYS A 38 -8.23 -0.38 -20.85
CA LYS A 38 -6.80 -0.71 -20.72
C LYS A 38 -5.94 0.55 -20.63
N ASN A 39 -6.17 1.52 -21.53
CA ASN A 39 -5.44 2.78 -21.53
C ASN A 39 -5.67 3.55 -20.23
N LYS A 40 -6.92 3.57 -19.73
CA LYS A 40 -7.28 4.19 -18.46
C LYS A 40 -6.58 3.51 -17.28
N PHE A 41 -6.59 2.18 -17.22
CA PHE A 41 -5.89 1.43 -16.19
C PHE A 41 -4.39 1.77 -16.15
N ILE A 42 -3.72 1.74 -17.32
CA ILE A 42 -2.29 2.09 -17.42
C ILE A 42 -2.04 3.54 -17.02
N ALA A 43 -2.90 4.48 -17.44
CA ALA A 43 -2.79 5.89 -17.08
C ALA A 43 -2.90 6.09 -15.56
N TYR A 44 -3.80 5.37 -14.88
CA TYR A 44 -3.96 5.45 -13.42
C TYR A 44 -2.77 4.85 -12.67
N LEU A 45 -2.17 3.76 -13.17
CA LEU A 45 -0.92 3.24 -12.60
C LEU A 45 0.23 4.26 -12.74
N ASN A 46 0.36 4.88 -13.91
CA ASN A 46 1.36 5.92 -14.14
C ASN A 46 1.12 7.14 -13.25
N LEU A 47 -0.13 7.56 -13.08
CA LEU A 47 -0.48 8.66 -12.17
C LEU A 47 -0.10 8.31 -10.73
N ALA A 48 -0.44 7.12 -10.25
CA ALA A 48 -0.08 6.67 -8.90
C ALA A 48 1.43 6.58 -8.67
N LYS A 49 2.20 6.19 -9.70
CA LYS A 49 3.67 6.15 -9.65
C LYS A 49 4.32 7.52 -9.59
N ASN A 50 3.66 8.55 -10.13
CA ASN A 50 4.20 9.91 -10.20
C ASN A 50 3.53 10.88 -9.20
N THR A 51 2.58 10.42 -8.41
CA THR A 51 1.91 11.25 -7.37
C THR A 51 2.40 10.87 -5.99
N VAL A 52 2.90 11.85 -5.24
CA VAL A 52 3.32 11.67 -3.84
C VAL A 52 2.13 11.31 -2.96
N SER A 53 2.28 10.31 -2.08
CA SER A 53 1.28 9.95 -1.08
C SER A 53 1.06 11.10 -0.10
N THR A 54 -0.19 11.47 0.13
CA THR A 54 -0.59 12.49 1.11
C THR A 54 -0.76 11.93 2.52
N ASP A 55 -1.03 10.62 2.61
CA ASP A 55 -1.42 9.97 3.87
C ASP A 55 -0.23 9.29 4.53
N TYR A 56 0.80 8.88 3.76
CA TYR A 56 1.90 8.07 4.26
C TYR A 56 3.27 8.55 3.78
N VAL A 57 4.26 8.38 4.66
CA VAL A 57 5.68 8.48 4.38
C VAL A 57 6.35 7.17 4.78
N ILE A 58 7.55 6.89 4.26
CA ILE A 58 8.29 5.68 4.59
C ILE A 58 9.47 5.96 5.50
N ALA A 59 9.77 5.00 6.38
CA ALA A 59 11.00 5.03 7.17
C ALA A 59 12.21 4.73 6.28
N THR A 60 13.29 5.48 6.47
CA THR A 60 14.57 5.27 5.76
C THR A 60 15.72 4.81 6.66
N GLY A 61 15.46 4.68 7.97
CA GLY A 61 16.39 4.16 8.95
C GLY A 61 15.71 3.21 9.93
N THR A 62 16.50 2.47 10.70
CA THR A 62 16.01 1.65 11.81
C THR A 62 15.62 2.53 13.00
N TYR A 63 14.82 2.01 13.93
CA TYR A 63 14.43 2.74 15.14
C TYR A 63 15.62 3.24 15.96
N ILE A 64 16.70 2.43 16.01
CA ILE A 64 17.96 2.79 16.68
C ILE A 64 18.63 3.97 15.95
N GLN A 65 18.69 3.94 14.62
CA GLN A 65 19.23 5.06 13.82
C GLN A 65 18.41 6.34 14.00
N MET A 66 17.11 6.21 14.26
CA MET A 66 16.21 7.32 14.59
C MET A 66 16.34 7.81 16.06
N ASN A 67 17.41 7.43 16.78
CA ASN A 67 17.60 7.75 18.19
C ASN A 67 16.37 7.43 19.04
N ASN A 68 15.84 6.21 18.89
CA ASN A 68 14.63 5.74 19.56
C ASN A 68 13.41 6.67 19.32
N GLY A 69 13.27 7.15 18.09
CA GLY A 69 12.16 7.99 17.64
C GLY A 69 12.35 9.50 17.82
N SER A 70 13.41 9.95 18.49
CA SER A 70 13.67 11.39 18.68
C SER A 70 14.30 12.08 17.46
N THR A 71 14.88 11.31 16.54
CA THR A 71 15.44 11.80 15.27
C THR A 71 14.71 11.12 14.10
N PRO A 72 13.54 11.62 13.68
CA PRO A 72 12.72 10.95 12.67
C PRO A 72 13.44 10.90 11.31
N MET A 73 13.49 9.71 10.71
CA MET A 73 14.05 9.49 9.37
C MET A 73 12.96 8.97 8.43
N PHE A 74 12.23 9.90 7.83
CA PHE A 74 11.16 9.60 6.88
C PHE A 74 11.37 10.29 5.53
N ARG A 75 10.83 9.70 4.47
CA ARG A 75 10.79 10.32 3.14
C ARG A 75 9.42 10.20 2.50
N ASN A 76 9.07 11.23 1.73
CA ASN A 76 7.96 11.19 0.81
C ASN A 76 8.15 10.05 -0.19
N ILE A 77 7.03 9.46 -0.61
CA ILE A 77 6.98 8.35 -1.55
C ILE A 77 5.79 8.50 -2.48
N SER A 78 5.85 7.95 -3.69
CA SER A 78 4.67 7.91 -4.56
C SER A 78 3.62 6.93 -4.03
N VAL A 79 2.35 7.09 -4.44
CA VAL A 79 1.29 6.15 -4.07
C VAL A 79 1.64 4.73 -4.51
N TYR A 80 2.15 4.55 -5.73
CA TYR A 80 2.57 3.22 -6.20
C TYR A 80 3.75 2.67 -5.39
N ASP A 81 4.78 3.49 -5.15
CA ASP A 81 5.99 3.04 -4.46
C ASP A 81 5.76 2.77 -2.99
N LEU A 82 4.75 3.38 -2.36
CA LEU A 82 4.33 3.03 -1.00
C LEU A 82 4.02 1.54 -0.90
N PHE A 83 3.30 0.99 -1.87
CA PHE A 83 2.94 -0.44 -1.89
C PHE A 83 4.16 -1.30 -2.24
N VAL A 84 5.04 -0.85 -3.13
CA VAL A 84 6.33 -1.53 -3.37
C VAL A 84 7.14 -1.61 -2.07
N TRP A 85 7.26 -0.49 -1.36
CA TRP A 85 8.01 -0.41 -0.10
C TRP A 85 7.37 -1.27 1.00
N MET A 86 6.04 -1.30 1.10
CA MET A 86 5.33 -2.10 2.10
C MET A 86 5.59 -3.60 1.92
N HIS A 87 5.58 -4.09 0.69
CA HIS A 87 5.91 -5.49 0.38
C HIS A 87 7.38 -5.81 0.65
N TYR A 88 8.29 -4.93 0.22
CA TYR A 88 9.71 -5.01 0.58
C TYR A 88 9.91 -5.08 2.10
N TYR A 89 9.23 -4.21 2.86
CA TYR A 89 9.39 -4.13 4.31
C TYR A 89 8.84 -5.36 5.03
N ALA A 90 7.81 -6.01 4.49
CA ALA A 90 7.28 -7.25 5.05
C ALA A 90 8.16 -8.48 4.75
N SER A 91 8.94 -8.43 3.67
CA SER A 91 9.70 -9.59 3.16
C SER A 91 11.23 -9.42 3.28
N ARG A 92 11.70 -8.38 3.97
CA ARG A 92 13.14 -8.09 4.13
C ARG A 92 13.77 -8.92 5.25
N ASP A 93 15.06 -9.19 5.09
CA ASP A 93 15.89 -9.79 6.13
C ASP A 93 15.85 -8.99 7.44
N THR A 94 15.97 -9.70 8.57
CA THR A 94 16.17 -9.10 9.88
C THR A 94 17.61 -8.58 10.01
N LEU A 95 17.78 -7.30 10.33
CA LEU A 95 19.10 -6.70 10.52
C LEU A 95 19.62 -7.01 11.93
N LEU A 96 20.78 -7.67 12.03
CA LEU A 96 21.41 -8.05 13.30
C LEU A 96 22.52 -7.08 13.73
N GLY A 97 22.80 -6.04 12.93
CA GLY A 97 23.81 -5.02 13.20
C GLY A 97 25.20 -5.41 12.69
N GLY A 98 25.99 -4.42 12.25
CA GLY A 98 27.25 -4.65 11.52
C GLY A 98 27.03 -4.84 10.01
N SER A 99 28.12 -4.84 9.24
CA SER A 99 28.05 -4.93 7.77
C SER A 99 27.64 -6.33 7.34
N ASN A 100 26.60 -6.44 6.49
CA ASN A 100 26.05 -7.68 5.94
C ASN A 100 25.64 -8.76 6.97
N ASN A 101 25.40 -8.38 8.23
CA ASN A 101 24.95 -9.30 9.26
C ASN A 101 23.42 -9.27 9.38
N VAL A 102 22.79 -10.27 8.77
CA VAL A 102 21.34 -10.37 8.64
C VAL A 102 20.87 -11.81 8.87
N TRP A 103 19.63 -11.96 9.32
CA TRP A 103 18.92 -13.24 9.35
C TRP A 103 17.83 -13.26 8.28
N ARG A 104 17.86 -14.28 7.43
CA ARG A 104 17.08 -14.35 6.18
C ARG A 104 15.89 -15.31 6.23
N ASP A 105 15.83 -16.16 7.25
CA ASP A 105 14.81 -17.21 7.35
C ASP A 105 13.50 -16.66 7.94
N ILE A 106 13.05 -15.53 7.38
CA ILE A 106 11.86 -14.79 7.83
C ILE A 106 11.21 -14.04 6.67
N ASP A 107 9.90 -14.23 6.56
CA ASP A 107 9.06 -13.48 5.65
C ASP A 107 7.67 -13.32 6.27
N PHE A 108 7.20 -12.07 6.46
CA PHE A 108 5.89 -11.80 7.05
C PHE A 108 4.75 -11.83 6.01
N ALA A 109 5.07 -11.78 4.72
CA ALA A 109 4.11 -11.76 3.62
C ALA A 109 4.03 -13.09 2.87
N HIS A 110 5.01 -13.99 3.01
CA HIS A 110 5.08 -15.29 2.33
C HIS A 110 5.38 -16.44 3.29
N GLU A 111 5.46 -17.66 2.74
CA GLU A 111 5.92 -18.90 3.41
C GLU A 111 5.18 -19.28 4.70
N ALA A 112 4.04 -18.64 4.95
CA ALA A 112 3.22 -18.81 6.14
C ALA A 112 1.73 -18.65 5.80
N PRO A 113 0.82 -19.07 6.70
CA PRO A 113 -0.63 -18.94 6.49
C PRO A 113 -1.13 -17.51 6.23
N ALA A 114 -0.34 -16.49 6.60
CA ALA A 114 -0.64 -15.10 6.34
C ALA A 114 -0.51 -14.70 4.85
N PHE A 115 0.09 -15.54 3.99
CA PHE A 115 0.33 -15.23 2.58
C PHE A 115 -0.90 -14.67 1.85
N LEU A 116 -2.01 -15.43 1.85
CA LEU A 116 -3.23 -15.01 1.16
C LEU A 116 -3.93 -13.82 1.84
N PRO A 117 -4.14 -13.81 3.18
CA PRO A 117 -4.73 -12.66 3.86
C PRO A 117 -3.93 -11.36 3.69
N TRP A 118 -2.61 -11.41 3.79
CA TRP A 118 -1.72 -10.25 3.67
C TRP A 118 -1.85 -9.63 2.27
N HIS A 119 -1.72 -10.45 1.22
CA HIS A 119 -1.84 -9.98 -0.16
C HIS A 119 -3.26 -9.53 -0.51
N ARG A 120 -4.29 -10.09 0.12
CA ARG A 120 -5.68 -9.63 -0.03
C ARG A 120 -5.85 -8.20 0.46
N VAL A 121 -5.37 -7.90 1.68
CA VAL A 121 -5.46 -6.54 2.26
C VAL A 121 -4.57 -5.58 1.49
N PHE A 122 -3.37 -6.01 1.10
CA PHE A 122 -2.46 -5.24 0.24
C PHE A 122 -3.16 -4.74 -1.04
N LEU A 123 -3.82 -5.65 -1.78
CA LEU A 123 -4.52 -5.28 -3.02
C LEU A 123 -5.74 -4.39 -2.77
N LEU A 124 -6.45 -4.57 -1.65
CA LEU A 124 -7.58 -3.72 -1.29
C LEU A 124 -7.14 -2.29 -0.96
N LEU A 125 -6.05 -2.13 -0.21
CA LEU A 125 -5.46 -0.83 0.10
C LEU A 125 -4.88 -0.18 -1.15
N TRP A 126 -4.21 -0.94 -2.02
CA TRP A 126 -3.67 -0.45 -3.28
C TRP A 126 -4.77 0.07 -4.20
N GLU A 127 -5.84 -0.71 -4.36
CA GLU A 127 -7.02 -0.29 -5.11
C GLU A 127 -7.63 0.99 -4.54
N GLN A 128 -7.80 1.07 -3.22
CA GLN A 128 -8.33 2.27 -2.56
C GLN A 128 -7.43 3.49 -2.73
N GLY A 129 -6.10 3.33 -2.66
CA GLY A 129 -5.15 4.41 -2.83
C GLY A 129 -5.21 5.03 -4.24
N ILE A 130 -5.28 4.19 -5.27
CA ILE A 130 -5.48 4.64 -6.65
C ILE A 130 -6.86 5.29 -6.80
N ARG A 131 -7.89 4.70 -6.19
CA ARG A 131 -9.26 5.20 -6.26
C ARG A 131 -9.41 6.61 -5.71
N LYS A 132 -8.82 6.89 -4.55
CA LYS A 132 -8.79 8.24 -3.96
C LYS A 132 -8.10 9.24 -4.89
N LEU A 133 -7.01 8.82 -5.52
CA LEU A 133 -6.24 9.66 -6.43
C LEU A 133 -7.02 10.01 -7.71
N THR A 134 -7.83 9.09 -8.21
CA THR A 134 -8.56 9.26 -9.48
C THR A 134 -9.99 9.77 -9.31
N GLY A 135 -10.55 9.64 -8.10
CA GLY A 135 -11.92 10.06 -7.79
C GLY A 135 -13.02 9.16 -8.34
N GLU A 136 -12.73 7.88 -8.61
CA GLU A 136 -13.66 6.94 -9.29
C GLU A 136 -14.21 5.80 -8.42
#